data_AF-A0A4R8UAT6-F1
#
_entry.id   AF-A0A4R8UAT6-F1
#
_cell.length_a   1.000
_cell.length_b   1.000
_cell.length_c   1.000
_cell.angle_alpha   90.00
_cell.angle_beta   90.00
_cell.angle_gamma   90.00
#
_symmetry.space_group_name_H-M   'P 1'
#
loop_
_entity.id
_entity.type
_entity.pdbx_description
1 polymer ?
#
loop_
_entity_poly.entity_id
_entity_poly.type
_entity_poly.pdbx_seq_one_letter_code
_entity_poly.pdbx_strand_id
1 'polypeptide(L)' 'MTTSIFEVSGMTCGHCVKSVTEELGRVEGAKNVEVALVPGGVSRVMVSSAGALDPDAVAAAIDEAGYALVTQSR' A
#
# COMPACT_ATOMS: atom_id res chain seq x y z
N MET A 1 -17.93 1.92 1.17
CA MET A 1 -16.66 1.24 0.86
C MET A 1 -15.96 2.10 -0.17
N THR A 2 -14.74 2.51 0.11
CA THR A 2 -13.93 3.40 -0.73
C THR A 2 -12.64 2.70 -1.10
N THR A 3 -12.09 2.99 -2.26
CA THR A 3 -10.80 2.47 -2.70
C THR A 3 -9.82 3.63 -2.80
N SER A 4 -8.71 3.54 -2.07
CA SER A 4 -7.62 4.52 -2.13
C SER A 4 -6.46 3.93 -2.94
N ILE A 5 -5.79 4.76 -3.73
CA ILE A 5 -4.69 4.33 -4.60
C ILE A 5 -3.39 4.98 -4.15
N PHE A 6 -2.37 4.14 -3.96
CA PHE A 6 -1.04 4.53 -3.53
C PHE A 6 -0.02 4.03 -4.54
N GLU A 7 1.02 4.82 -4.77
CA GLU A 7 2.15 4.41 -5.59
C GLU A 7 3.36 4.14 -4.71
N VAL A 8 3.91 2.93 -4.82
CA VAL A 8 5.01 2.45 -3.97
C VAL A 8 6.17 2.03 -4.84
N SER A 9 7.36 2.54 -4.54
CA SER A 9 8.58 2.23 -5.30
C SER A 9 9.45 1.19 -4.61
N GLY A 10 10.21 0.43 -5.40
CA GLY A 10 11.28 -0.44 -4.90
C GLY A 10 10.88 -1.91 -4.67
N MET A 11 9.61 -2.28 -4.82
CA MET A 11 9.20 -3.70 -4.78
C MET A 11 9.71 -4.45 -6.01
N THR A 12 10.32 -5.62 -5.81
CA THR A 12 10.96 -6.40 -6.89
C THR A 12 10.45 -7.84 -7.01
N CYS A 13 9.77 -8.37 -5.99
CA CYS A 13 9.27 -9.75 -6.01
C CYS A 13 7.96 -9.93 -5.23
N GLY A 14 7.34 -11.12 -5.35
CA GLY A 14 6.09 -11.44 -4.66
C GLY A 14 6.18 -11.43 -3.12
N HIS A 15 7.37 -11.65 -2.54
CA HIS A 15 7.57 -11.50 -1.09
C HIS A 15 7.50 -10.04 -0.64
N CYS A 16 8.04 -9.11 -1.45
CA CYS A 16 7.92 -7.66 -1.22
C CYS A 16 6.44 -7.25 -1.17
N VAL A 17 5.67 -7.73 -2.14
CA VAL A 17 4.22 -7.51 -2.20
C VAL A 17 3.53 -8.02 -0.95
N LYS A 18 3.83 -9.25 -0.53
CA LYS A 18 3.23 -9.84 0.67
C LYS A 18 3.51 -9.00 1.92
N SER A 19 4.75 -8.51 2.07
CA SER A 19 5.14 -7.65 3.19
C SER A 19 4.30 -6.37 3.22
N VAL A 20 4.20 -5.65 2.10
CA VAL A 20 3.40 -4.41 2.01
C VAL A 20 1.91 -4.69 2.25
N THR A 21 1.38 -5.78 1.69
CA THR A 21 -0.01 -6.19 1.88
C THR A 21 -0.32 -6.51 3.35
N GLU A 22 0.60 -7.16 4.06
CA GLU A 22 0.44 -7.49 5.48
C GLU A 22 0.44 -6.24 6.36
N GLU A 23 1.39 -5.31 6.15
CA GLU A 23 1.43 -4.06 6.93
C GLU A 23 0.22 -3.16 6.65
N LEU A 24 -0.17 -3.00 5.38
CA LEU A 24 -1.36 -2.22 5.04
C LEU A 24 -2.66 -2.88 5.52
N GLY A 25 -2.69 -4.20 5.65
CA GLY A 25 -3.81 -4.92 6.24
C GLY A 25 -4.01 -4.64 7.73
N ARG A 26 -2.98 -4.12 8.43
CA ARG A 26 -3.06 -3.71 9.84
C ARG A 26 -3.55 -2.28 10.02
N VAL A 27 -3.59 -1.47 8.97
CA VAL A 27 -4.11 -0.10 9.02
C VAL A 27 -5.61 -0.13 9.36
N GLU A 28 -6.01 0.70 10.33
CA GLU A 28 -7.40 0.74 10.76
C GLU A 28 -8.35 1.09 9.60
N GLY A 29 -9.39 0.27 9.43
CA GLY A 29 -10.39 0.45 8.37
C GLY A 29 -10.02 -0.16 7.02
N ALA A 30 -8.79 -0.64 6.82
CA ALA A 30 -8.41 -1.43 5.65
C ALA A 30 -9.18 -2.77 5.64
N LYS A 31 -9.64 -3.19 4.45
CA LYS A 31 -10.43 -4.41 4.24
C LYS A 31 -9.83 -5.32 3.19
N ASN A 32 -9.27 -4.74 2.13
CA ASN A 32 -8.60 -5.49 1.07
C ASN A 32 -7.44 -4.64 0.55
N VAL A 33 -6.33 -5.30 0.24
CA VAL A 33 -5.14 -4.68 -0.36
C VAL A 33 -4.78 -5.47 -1.61
N GLU A 34 -4.76 -4.78 -2.75
CA GLU A 34 -4.35 -5.34 -4.03
C GLU A 34 -3.11 -4.60 -4.53
N VAL A 35 -2.13 -5.34 -5.04
CA VAL A 35 -0.87 -4.76 -5.51
C VAL A 35 -0.63 -5.15 -6.96
N ALA A 36 -0.58 -4.14 -7.83
CA ALA A 36 -0.07 -4.25 -9.18
C ALA A 36 1.45 -4.02 -9.16
N LEU A 37 2.20 -5.10 -8.97
CA LEU A 37 3.66 -5.09 -8.90
C LEU A 37 4.28 -4.69 -10.24
N VAL A 38 5.15 -3.69 -10.19
CA VAL A 38 6.08 -3.32 -11.26
C VAL A 38 7.49 -3.54 -10.72
N PRO A 39 8.14 -4.68 -11.01
CA PRO A 39 9.43 -5.02 -10.43
C PRO A 39 10.50 -3.94 -10.65
N GLY A 40 11.03 -3.38 -9.57
CA GLY A 40 12.05 -2.33 -9.60
C GLY A 40 11.54 -0.94 -10.01
N GLY A 41 10.24 -0.81 -10.29
CA GLY A 41 9.60 0.45 -10.66
C GLY A 41 8.63 0.95 -9.60
N VAL A 42 7.62 1.68 -10.06
CA VAL A 42 6.52 2.19 -9.25
C VAL A 42 5.34 1.24 -9.38
N SER A 43 5.03 0.55 -8.29
CA SER A 43 3.91 -0.37 -8.18
C SER A 43 2.68 0.34 -7.64
N ARG A 44 1.50 -0.03 -8.12
CA ARG A 44 0.24 0.54 -7.66
C ARG A 44 -0.36 -0.34 -6.58
N VAL A 45 -0.71 0.25 -5.44
CA VAL A 45 -1.36 -0.41 -4.31
C VAL A 45 -2.76 0.17 -4.15
N MET A 46 -3.77 -0.69 -4.20
CA MET A 46 -5.16 -0.32 -4.04
C MET A 46 -5.65 -0.86 -2.71
N VAL A 47 -6.12 0.02 -1.83
CA VAL A 47 -6.67 -0.37 -0.53
C VAL A 47 -8.15 -0.07 -0.50
N SER A 48 -8.96 -1.11 -0.38
CA SER A 48 -10.38 -0.98 -0.13
C SER A 48 -10.64 -0.89 1.37
N SER A 49 -11.41 0.10 1.78
CA SER A 49 -11.65 0.44 3.18
C SER A 49 -13.11 0.82 3.46
N ALA A 50 -13.51 0.78 4.73
CA ALA A 50 -14.85 1.16 5.16
C ALA A 50 -15.09 2.68 5.03
N GLY A 51 -14.03 3.49 5.14
CA GLY A 51 -14.02 4.94 4.97
C GLY A 51 -12.62 5.43 4.57
N ALA A 52 -12.38 6.74 4.62
CA ALA A 52 -11.06 7.29 4.31
C ALA A 52 -10.01 6.71 5.27
N LEU A 53 -8.89 6.25 4.72
CA LEU A 53 -7.74 5.81 5.51
C LEU A 53 -6.94 7.03 5.95
N ASP A 54 -6.27 6.92 7.09
CA ASP A 54 -5.30 7.91 7.53
C ASP A 54 -4.05 7.82 6.62
N PRO A 55 -3.74 8.89 5.86
CA PRO A 55 -2.59 8.90 4.97
C PRO A 55 -1.26 8.71 5.68
N ASP A 56 -1.12 9.18 6.92
CA ASP A 56 0.11 9.05 7.69
C ASP A 56 0.30 7.60 8.17
N ALA A 57 -0.80 6.94 8.58
CA ALA A 57 -0.78 5.53 8.95
C ALA A 57 -0.43 4.63 7.75
N VAL A 58 -0.95 4.95 6.57
CA VAL A 58 -0.59 4.22 5.33
C VAL A 58 0.88 4.42 4.98
N ALA A 59 1.40 5.65 5.07
CA ALA A 59 2.80 5.93 4.79
C ALA A 59 3.72 5.20 5.78
N ALA A 60 3.39 5.20 7.07
CA ALA A 60 4.15 4.49 8.10
C ALA A 60 4.18 2.97 7.86
N ALA A 61 3.05 2.36 7.48
CA ALA A 61 2.99 0.94 7.15
C ALA A 61 3.85 0.56 5.93
N ILE A 62 3.92 1.45 4.93
CA ILE A 62 4.78 1.25 3.75
C ILE A 62 6.26 1.40 4.10
N ASP A 63 6.61 2.35 4.97
CA ASP A 63 7.97 2.56 5.46
C ASP A 63 8.44 1.39 6.35
N GLU A 64 7.57 0.88 7.23
CA GLU A 64 7.83 -0.31 8.05
C GLU A 64 8.04 -1.57 7.18
N ALA A 65 7.33 -1.68 6.05
CA ALA A 65 7.56 -2.72 5.06
C ALA A 65 8.89 -2.53 4.27
N GLY A 66 9.58 -1.40 4.45
CA GLY A 66 10.86 -1.09 3.81
C GLY A 66 10.76 -0.48 2.41
N TYR A 67 9.63 0.17 2.09
CA TYR A 67 9.39 0.79 0.79
C TYR A 67 9.04 2.27 0.91
N ALA A 68 9.13 2.99 -0.21
CA ALA A 68 8.81 4.41 -0.26
C ALA A 68 7.47 4.66 -0.96
N LEU A 69 6.57 5.37 -0.28
CA LEU A 69 5.36 5.93 -0.86
C LEU A 69 5.74 7.13 -1.77
N VAL A 70 5.42 7.03 -3.05
CA VAL A 70 5.76 8.01 -4.09
C VAL A 70 4.64 9.04 -4.26
N THR A 71 3.39 8.58 -4.31
CA THR A 71 2.23 9.45 -4.38
C THR A 71 1.02 8.80 -3.76
N GLN A 72 0.07 9.65 -3.35
CA GLN A 72 -1.23 9.24 -2.87
C GLN A 72 -2.30 9.90 -3.75
N SER A 73 -3.08 9.08 -4.43
CA SER A 73 -4.18 9.52 -5.28
C SER A 73 -5.50 9.15 -4.63
N ARG A 74 -6.35 10.15 -4.38
CA ARG A 74 -7.65 9.99 -3.73
C ARG A 74 -8.76 9.73 -4.73
#